data_AF-Q6YRR2-F1
#
_entry.id   AF-Q6YRR2-F1
#
_cell.length_a   1.000
_cell.length_b   1.000
_cell.length_c   1.000
_cell.angle_alpha   90.00
_cell.angle_beta   90.00
_cell.angle_gamma   90.00
#
_symmetry.space_group_name_H-M   'P 1'
#
loop_
_entity.id
_entity.type
_entity.pdbx_description
1 polymer ?
#
loop_
_entity_poly.entity_id
_entity_poly.type
_entity_poly.pdbx_seq_one_letter_code
_entity_poly.pdbx_strand_id
1 'polypeptide(L)'
;MKFMAKEKNRFAGFENFVQAESTSSESVKTKSEAAIAKSKDPNFKKTTLYISKATHLKLRTHTLSTEQDMSELVEELLVAYFKRLDS
;
A
#
# COMPACT_ATOMS: atom_id res chain seq x y z
N MET A 1 -31.50 -28.58 -32.19
CA MET A 1 -31.59 -27.30 -31.46
C MET A 1 -30.18 -26.79 -31.23
N LYS A 2 -29.85 -25.58 -31.70
CA LYS A 2 -28.49 -25.02 -31.71
C LYS A 2 -28.42 -23.99 -30.58
N PHE A 3 -27.65 -24.26 -29.52
CA PHE A 3 -27.44 -23.32 -28.43
C PHE A 3 -26.36 -22.32 -28.84
N MET A 4 -26.73 -21.07 -29.13
CA MET A 4 -25.77 -19.97 -29.24
C MET A 4 -25.38 -19.53 -27.82
N ALA A 5 -24.14 -19.78 -27.43
CA ALA A 5 -23.54 -19.10 -26.29
C ALA A 5 -23.36 -17.62 -26.66
N LYS A 6 -24.26 -16.75 -26.19
CA LYS A 6 -23.98 -15.32 -26.12
C LYS A 6 -22.89 -15.16 -25.07
N GLU A 7 -21.64 -15.03 -25.51
CA GLU A 7 -20.55 -14.54 -24.67
C GLU A 7 -20.88 -13.12 -24.23
N LYS A 8 -21.59 -13.00 -23.10
CA LYS A 8 -21.65 -11.75 -22.36
C LYS A 8 -20.28 -11.57 -21.73
N ASN A 9 -19.48 -10.70 -22.32
CA ASN A 9 -18.19 -10.30 -21.80
C ASN A 9 -18.28 -10.05 -20.29
N ARG A 10 -17.59 -10.87 -19.50
CA ARG A 10 -17.57 -10.82 -18.03
C ARG A 10 -17.00 -9.51 -17.47
N PHE A 11 -16.44 -8.69 -18.35
CA PHE A 11 -15.79 -7.42 -18.04
C PHE A 11 -16.63 -6.20 -18.46
N ALA A 12 -17.83 -6.40 -19.00
CA ALA A 12 -18.74 -5.30 -19.27
C ALA A 12 -19.14 -4.63 -17.94
N GLY A 13 -18.76 -3.36 -17.75
CA GLY A 13 -19.02 -2.58 -16.53
C GLY A 13 -17.79 -2.20 -15.70
N PHE A 14 -16.59 -2.66 -16.07
CA PHE A 14 -15.35 -2.25 -15.37
C PHE A 14 -14.98 -0.77 -15.61
N GLU A 15 -15.46 -0.19 -16.71
CA GLU A 15 -15.27 1.22 -17.09
C GLU A 15 -15.90 2.20 -16.09
N ASN A 16 -16.94 1.76 -15.35
CA ASN A 16 -17.60 2.59 -14.34
C ASN A 16 -16.78 2.79 -13.06
N PHE A 17 -15.71 2.01 -12.85
CA PHE A 17 -14.86 2.15 -11.65
C PHE A 17 -13.85 3.31 -11.76
N VAL A 18 -13.45 3.70 -12.97
CA VAL A 18 -12.47 4.80 -13.16
C VAL A 18 -13.10 6.17 -12.89
N GLN A 19 -14.43 6.28 -13.00
CA GLN A 19 -15.14 7.56 -12.87
C GLN A 19 -15.68 7.87 -11.47
N ALA A 20 -15.48 6.97 -10.49
CA ALA A 20 -16.03 7.11 -9.14
C ALA A 20 -15.15 7.89 -8.14
N GLU A 21 -13.93 8.31 -8.51
CA GLU A 21 -13.02 9.04 -7.60
C GLU A 21 -13.16 10.58 -7.64
N SER A 22 -14.18 11.11 -8.30
CA SER A 22 -14.33 12.58 -8.42
C SER A 22 -15.67 13.12 -7.91
N THR A 23 -16.17 12.63 -6.76
CA THR A 23 -17.13 13.42 -5.95
C THR A 23 -17.17 12.95 -4.49
N SER A 24 -16.72 13.82 -3.59
CA SER A 24 -17.23 14.03 -2.22
C SER A 24 -17.15 12.88 -1.20
N SER A 25 -16.23 13.02 -0.24
CA SER A 25 -16.59 12.90 1.18
C SER A 25 -15.57 13.63 2.05
N GLU A 26 -16.02 14.80 2.49
CA GLU A 26 -15.47 15.52 3.64
C GLU A 26 -15.69 14.65 4.88
N SER A 27 -14.63 14.01 5.37
CA SER A 27 -14.63 13.40 6.70
C SER A 27 -13.44 13.93 7.47
N VAL A 28 -13.75 14.72 8.49
CA VAL A 28 -12.87 15.21 9.54
C VAL A 28 -12.05 14.05 10.09
N LYS A 29 -10.80 13.93 9.65
CA LYS A 29 -9.76 13.16 10.35
C LYS A 29 -8.78 14.17 10.91
N THR A 30 -8.76 14.18 12.23
CA THR A 30 -7.82 14.83 13.13
C THR A 30 -6.43 14.92 12.48
N LYS A 31 -5.86 16.14 12.47
CA LYS A 31 -4.49 16.45 12.04
C LYS A 31 -3.49 15.40 12.54
N SER A 32 -3.21 14.38 11.75
CA SER A 32 -1.83 14.00 11.51
C SER A 32 -1.37 14.98 10.43
N GLU A 33 -0.20 15.60 10.64
CA GLU A 33 0.45 16.43 9.64
C GLU A 33 0.29 15.78 8.27
N ALA A 34 -0.17 16.53 7.27
CA ALA A 34 -0.41 16.02 5.94
C ALA A 34 0.87 15.33 5.45
N ALA A 35 0.93 14.01 5.62
CA ALA A 35 2.08 13.22 5.27
C ALA A 35 2.23 13.40 3.77
N ILE A 36 3.23 14.19 3.37
CA ILE A 36 3.55 14.43 1.99
C ILE A 36 3.67 13.03 1.38
N ALA A 37 2.83 12.73 0.40
CA ALA A 37 2.85 11.43 -0.26
C ALA A 37 4.31 11.11 -0.63
N LYS A 38 4.77 9.89 -0.41
CA LYS A 38 6.20 9.50 -0.56
C LYS A 38 6.81 9.93 -1.91
N SER A 39 5.99 10.08 -2.95
CA SER A 39 6.39 10.58 -4.28
C SER A 39 6.69 12.07 -4.37
N LYS A 40 6.21 12.89 -3.42
CA LYS A 40 6.33 14.35 -3.39
C LYS A 40 7.44 14.83 -2.44
N ASP A 41 8.03 13.93 -1.65
CA ASP A 41 9.16 14.25 -0.79
C ASP A 41 10.48 14.20 -1.59
N PRO A 42 11.21 15.32 -1.74
CA PRO A 42 12.48 15.36 -2.45
C PRO A 42 13.59 14.53 -1.77
N ASN A 43 13.44 14.19 -0.48
CA ASN A 43 14.40 13.35 0.26
C ASN A 43 14.05 11.86 0.19
N PHE A 44 12.90 11.49 -0.39
CA PHE A 44 12.49 10.10 -0.50
C PHE A 44 13.39 9.33 -1.47
N LYS A 45 14.05 8.28 -0.97
CA LYS A 45 14.86 7.36 -1.77
C LYS A 45 14.22 5.98 -1.79
N LYS A 46 13.83 5.54 -2.99
CA LYS A 46 13.33 4.18 -3.19
C LYS A 46 14.50 3.19 -3.20
N THR A 47 14.46 2.22 -2.29
CA THR A 47 15.46 1.15 -2.19
C THR A 47 14.77 -0.21 -2.22
N THR A 48 15.33 -1.17 -2.94
CA THR A 48 14.86 -2.56 -2.96
C THR A 48 15.77 -3.41 -2.08
N LEU A 49 15.18 -4.07 -1.08
CA LEU A 49 15.88 -4.92 -0.13
C LEU A 49 15.50 -6.38 -0.40
N TYR A 50 16.51 -7.25 -0.54
CA TYR A 50 16.30 -8.68 -0.64
C TYR A 50 16.39 -9.29 0.75
N ILE A 51 15.32 -9.94 1.19
CA ILE A 51 15.24 -10.63 2.48
C ILE A 51 14.80 -12.08 2.27
N SER A 52 15.10 -12.93 3.26
CA SER A 52 14.66 -14.32 3.22
C SER A 52 13.12 -14.41 3.18
N LYS A 53 12.59 -15.48 2.57
CA LYS A 53 11.14 -15.74 2.54
C LYS A 53 10.53 -15.81 3.94
N ALA A 54 11.26 -16.39 4.90
CA ALA A 54 10.81 -16.49 6.29
C ALA A 54 10.68 -15.12 6.94
N THR A 55 11.65 -14.22 6.71
CA THR A 55 11.61 -12.84 7.21
C THR A 55 10.47 -12.06 6.58
N HIS A 56 10.31 -12.14 5.25
CA HIS A 56 9.21 -11.49 4.55
C HIS A 56 7.84 -11.92 5.08
N LEU A 57 7.65 -13.22 5.34
CA LEU A 57 6.40 -13.74 5.88
C LEU A 57 6.10 -13.14 7.26
N LYS A 58 7.09 -13.10 8.16
CA LYS A 58 6.94 -12.52 9.50
C LYS A 58 6.53 -11.05 9.45
N LEU A 59 7.21 -10.26 8.61
CA LEU A 59 6.88 -8.84 8.43
C LEU A 59 5.45 -8.67 7.90
N ARG A 60 5.07 -9.44 6.87
CA ARG A 60 3.73 -9.39 6.30
C ARG A 60 2.64 -9.76 7.31
N THR A 61 2.86 -10.80 8.12
CA THR A 61 1.89 -11.18 9.16
C THR A 61 1.74 -10.08 10.21
N HIS A 62 2.85 -9.42 10.58
CA HIS A 62 2.80 -8.29 11.50
C HIS A 62 1.98 -7.13 10.93
N THR A 63 2.24 -6.71 9.70
CA THR A 63 1.49 -5.58 9.08
C THR A 63 0.02 -5.87 8.88
N LEU A 64 -0.36 -7.13 8.63
CA LEU A 64 -1.76 -7.53 8.56
C LEU A 64 -2.46 -7.44 9.92
N SER A 65 -1.72 -7.61 11.02
CA SER A 65 -2.25 -7.52 12.38
C SER A 65 -2.31 -6.08 12.89
N THR A 66 -1.39 -5.22 12.46
CA THR A 66 -1.27 -3.85 12.98
C THR A 66 -1.87 -2.79 12.06
N GLU A 67 -2.36 -3.18 10.87
CA GLU A 67 -2.81 -2.28 9.80
C GLU A 67 -1.74 -1.25 9.36
N GLN A 68 -0.48 -1.50 9.73
CA GLN A 68 0.66 -0.64 9.40
C GLN A 68 1.18 -0.95 8.00
N ASP A 69 1.63 0.06 7.28
CA ASP A 69 2.26 -0.13 5.99
C ASP A 69 3.62 -0.86 6.13
N MET A 70 3.85 -1.86 5.27
CA MET A 70 5.13 -2.60 5.21
C MET A 70 6.34 -1.69 5.05
N SER A 71 6.19 -0.61 4.30
CA SER A 71 7.29 0.35 4.11
C SER A 71 7.61 1.15 5.36
N GLU A 72 6.61 1.50 6.17
CA GLU A 72 6.80 2.21 7.45
C GLU A 72 7.44 1.29 8.48
N LEU A 73 6.96 0.04 8.59
CA LEU A 73 7.55 -0.95 9.48
C LEU A 73 9.05 -1.18 9.18
N VAL A 74 9.40 -1.30 7.89
CA VAL A 74 10.80 -1.49 7.50
C VAL A 74 11.65 -0.25 7.83
N GLU A 75 11.11 0.95 7.65
CA GLU A 75 11.79 2.21 7.99
C GLU A 75 12.05 2.32 9.50
N GLU A 76 11.06 2.03 10.33
CA GLU A 76 11.19 1.99 11.79
C GLU A 76 12.27 1.00 12.25
N LEU A 77 12.28 -0.22 11.67
CA LEU A 77 13.27 -1.24 11.98
C LEU A 77 14.69 -0.80 11.62
N LEU A 78 14.85 -0.13 10.47
CA LEU A 78 16.15 0.40 10.04
C LEU A 78 16.62 1.53 10.95
N VAL A 79 15.73 2.49 11.29
CA VAL A 79 16.04 3.59 12.21
C VAL A 79 16.46 3.05 13.58
N ALA A 80 15.72 2.08 14.12
CA ALA A 80 16.05 1.44 15.40
C ALA A 80 17.41 0.73 15.34
N TYR A 81 17.69 0.05 14.22
CA TYR A 81 18.97 -0.62 14.01
C TYR A 81 20.15 0.38 13.96
N PHE A 82 20.03 1.48 13.20
CA PHE A 82 21.09 2.48 13.11
C PHE A 82 21.33 3.20 14.44
N LYS A 83 20.26 3.59 15.16
CA LYS A 83 20.39 4.16 16.51
C LYS A 83 21.16 3.26 17.47
N ARG A 84 20.95 1.94 17.38
CA ARG A 84 21.67 0.96 18.19
C ARG A 84 23.14 0.81 17.78
N LEU A 85 23.48 1.01 16.51
CA LEU A 85 24.87 0.98 16.04
C LEU A 85 25.64 2.25 16.41
N ASP A 86 24.97 3.40 16.47
CA ASP A 86 25.56 4.69 16.82
C ASP A 86 25.72 4.90 18.34
N SER A 87 25.20 3.97 19.15
CA SER A 87 25.30 3.94 20.62
C SER A 87 26.48 3.08 21.09
#